data_AF-A0A969QM32-F1
#
_entry.id   AF-A0A969QM32-F1
#
_cell.length_a   1.000
_cell.length_b   1.000
_cell.length_c   1.000
_cell.angle_alpha   90.00
_cell.angle_beta   90.00
_cell.angle_gamma   90.00
#
_symmetry.space_group_name_H-M   'P 1'
#
loop_
_entity.id
_entity.type
_entity.pdbx_description
1 polymer ?
#
loop_
_entity_poly.entity_id
_entity_poly.type
_entity_poly.pdbx_seq_one_letter_code
_entity_poly.pdbx_strand_id
1 'polypeptide(L)'
;MMKQIAIQLGKGNLETGFPSVNVELAGAGCDGWFDRASLSPDLELKSIYEQWQRLYRASVRLDGRGVTFAKNNTTNASIAEIYQTTQDLTAALNNWLNRGDFYTKIQDRLRQDLNADDRISLSIITDDDFLWQLPWHRWNFCTAYTHCVESFSKSYVRSNRQRLRANGRVDILAIWGNAPELGLAQDLAALQQPRARVTPCHPNRH
;
A
#
# COMPACT_ATOMS: atom_id res chain seq x y z
N MET A 1 -17.96 -9.03 7.06
CA MET A 1 -17.60 -9.94 5.93
C MET A 1 -16.57 -9.24 5.06
N MET A 2 -15.85 -9.93 4.17
CA MET A 2 -14.78 -9.30 3.37
C MET A 2 -15.33 -8.78 2.04
N LYS A 3 -15.03 -7.51 1.75
CA LYS A 3 -15.25 -6.84 0.46
C LYS A 3 -13.94 -6.84 -0.31
N GLN A 4 -14.01 -6.96 -1.63
CA GLN A 4 -12.87 -6.98 -2.53
C GLN A 4 -13.04 -5.87 -3.55
N ILE A 5 -12.04 -4.99 -3.63
CA ILE A 5 -11.97 -3.95 -4.64
C ILE A 5 -10.75 -4.24 -5.50
N ALA A 6 -10.94 -4.41 -6.79
CA ALA A 6 -9.85 -4.55 -7.74
C ALA A 6 -9.78 -3.29 -8.61
N ILE A 7 -8.65 -2.58 -8.56
CA ILE A 7 -8.34 -1.43 -9.41
C ILE A 7 -7.28 -1.89 -10.40
N GLN A 8 -7.68 -2.08 -11.67
CA GLN A 8 -6.76 -2.41 -12.74
C GLN A 8 -6.42 -1.16 -13.54
N LEU A 9 -5.21 -0.63 -13.29
CA LEU A 9 -4.63 0.44 -14.09
C LEU A 9 -4.14 -0.20 -15.39
N GLY A 10 -4.84 0.08 -16.49
CA GLY A 10 -4.51 -0.43 -17.82
C GLY A 10 -3.24 0.20 -18.39
N LYS A 11 -3.17 0.28 -19.72
CA LYS A 11 -2.06 0.97 -20.39
C LYS A 11 -2.03 2.46 -20.01
N GLY A 12 -0.85 3.00 -19.78
CA GLY A 12 -0.66 4.39 -19.38
C GLY A 12 0.55 4.55 -18.47
N ASN A 13 0.79 5.78 -18.05
CA ASN A 13 1.77 6.15 -17.03
C ASN A 13 1.41 7.53 -16.46
N LEU A 14 2.15 8.02 -15.48
CA LEU A 14 1.91 9.36 -14.93
C LEU A 14 2.14 10.51 -15.93
N GLU A 15 2.80 10.27 -17.05
CA GLU A 15 3.06 11.30 -18.08
C GLU A 15 1.89 11.44 -19.06
N THR A 16 1.23 10.32 -19.37
CA THR A 16 0.14 10.24 -20.37
C THR A 16 -1.22 9.97 -19.75
N GLY A 17 -1.27 9.71 -18.43
CA GLY A 17 -2.46 9.28 -17.72
C GLY A 17 -2.81 7.82 -17.99
N PHE A 18 -3.93 7.39 -17.43
CA PHE A 18 -4.51 6.07 -17.62
C PHE A 18 -5.92 6.24 -18.21
N PRO A 19 -6.09 6.14 -19.54
CA PRO A 19 -7.37 6.35 -20.19
C PRO A 19 -8.41 5.27 -19.88
N SER A 20 -7.98 4.10 -19.39
CA SER A 20 -8.85 3.00 -19.00
C SER A 20 -8.36 2.36 -17.71
N VAL A 21 -9.02 2.72 -16.62
CA VAL A 21 -8.92 2.08 -15.30
C VAL A 21 -10.20 1.29 -15.08
N ASN A 22 -10.07 -0.02 -14.96
CA ASN A 22 -11.21 -0.88 -14.64
C ASN A 22 -11.28 -1.06 -13.13
N VAL A 23 -12.48 -0.90 -12.56
CA VAL A 23 -12.69 -1.09 -11.12
C VAL A 23 -13.83 -2.05 -10.89
N GLU A 24 -13.59 -3.03 -10.03
CA GLU A 24 -14.58 -4.03 -9.65
C GLU A 24 -14.74 -4.03 -8.12
N LEU A 25 -15.98 -3.95 -7.65
CA LEU A 25 -16.37 -4.26 -6.28
C LEU A 25 -17.05 -5.63 -6.26
N ALA A 26 -16.58 -6.52 -5.41
CA ALA A 26 -17.18 -7.82 -5.17
C ALA A 26 -17.11 -8.19 -3.68
N GLY A 27 -17.83 -9.22 -3.27
CA GLY A 27 -17.72 -9.77 -1.91
C GLY A 27 -19.07 -10.12 -1.30
N ALA A 28 -19.03 -10.65 -0.08
CA ALA A 28 -20.24 -11.07 0.60
C ALA A 28 -21.04 -9.86 1.13
N GLY A 29 -22.35 -9.83 0.87
CA GLY A 29 -23.27 -8.81 1.35
C GLY A 29 -23.17 -7.47 0.60
N CYS A 30 -22.70 -7.45 -0.64
CA CYS A 30 -22.90 -6.34 -1.57
C CYS A 30 -23.30 -6.90 -2.94
N ASP A 31 -24.04 -6.10 -3.71
CA ASP A 31 -24.53 -6.51 -5.03
C ASP A 31 -23.43 -6.48 -6.12
N GLY A 32 -22.24 -6.00 -5.76
CA GLY A 32 -21.07 -5.95 -6.63
C GLY A 32 -21.28 -5.09 -7.88
N TRP A 33 -20.19 -4.63 -8.47
CA TRP A 33 -20.28 -3.90 -9.74
C TRP A 33 -18.93 -3.83 -10.41
N PHE A 34 -18.98 -3.54 -11.71
CA PHE A 34 -17.84 -3.23 -12.54
C PHE A 34 -18.06 -1.89 -13.21
N ASP A 35 -17.05 -1.04 -13.20
CA ASP A 35 -17.08 0.26 -13.89
C ASP A 35 -15.71 0.60 -14.49
N ARG A 36 -15.70 1.57 -15.41
CA ARG A 36 -14.49 2.07 -16.05
C ARG A 36 -14.39 3.57 -15.87
N ALA A 37 -13.21 4.02 -15.46
CA ALA A 37 -12.86 5.42 -15.36
C ALA A 37 -11.52 5.71 -16.04
N SER A 38 -11.11 6.97 -16.02
CA SER A 38 -9.77 7.41 -16.39
C SER A 38 -9.10 8.13 -15.23
N LEU A 39 -7.77 8.01 -15.16
CA LEU A 39 -6.93 8.82 -14.29
C LEU A 39 -6.10 9.77 -15.17
N SER A 40 -6.13 11.05 -14.83
CA SER A 40 -5.36 12.06 -15.56
C SER A 40 -3.84 11.86 -15.40
N PRO A 41 -3.02 12.41 -16.30
CA PRO A 41 -1.58 12.55 -16.09
C PRO A 41 -1.27 13.31 -14.79
N ASP A 42 -0.17 12.97 -14.13
CA ASP A 42 0.38 13.71 -12.99
C ASP A 42 1.91 13.54 -12.89
N LEU A 43 2.63 14.35 -13.67
CA LEU A 43 4.10 14.40 -13.66
C LEU A 43 4.66 14.94 -12.33
N GLU A 44 3.87 15.75 -11.63
CA GLU A 44 4.25 16.35 -10.36
C GLU A 44 4.33 15.27 -9.27
N LEU A 45 3.38 14.34 -9.23
CA LEU A 45 3.40 13.19 -8.32
C LEU A 45 4.71 12.39 -8.41
N LYS A 46 5.17 12.11 -9.64
CA LYS A 46 6.45 11.40 -9.85
C LYS A 46 7.63 12.21 -9.31
N SER A 47 7.65 13.51 -9.58
CA SER A 47 8.72 14.42 -9.14
C SER A 47 8.77 14.53 -7.61
N ILE A 48 7.61 14.65 -6.95
CA ILE A 48 7.49 14.69 -5.49
C ILE A 48 7.95 13.36 -4.88
N TYR A 49 7.57 12.23 -5.46
CA TYR A 49 8.03 10.92 -5.01
C TYR A 49 9.55 10.79 -5.10
N GLU A 50 10.15 11.19 -6.22
CA GLU A 50 11.61 11.14 -6.41
C GLU A 50 12.34 12.08 -5.42
N GLN A 51 11.78 13.25 -5.11
CA GLN A 51 12.30 14.13 -4.08
C GLN A 51 12.24 13.49 -2.69
N TRP A 52 11.07 12.98 -2.31
CA TRP A 52 10.89 12.25 -1.05
C TRP A 52 11.86 11.08 -0.94
N GLN A 53 12.00 10.27 -1.99
CA GLN A 53 12.89 9.11 -1.99
C GLN A 53 14.36 9.52 -1.85
N ARG A 54 14.79 10.59 -2.51
CA ARG A 54 16.16 11.12 -2.36
C ARG A 54 16.43 11.58 -0.94
N LEU A 55 15.52 12.36 -0.34
CA LEU A 55 15.66 12.83 1.04
C LEU A 55 15.67 11.67 2.03
N TYR A 56 14.75 10.72 1.86
CA TYR A 56 14.68 9.54 2.72
C TYR A 56 15.97 8.73 2.65
N ARG A 57 16.49 8.43 1.45
CA ARG A 57 17.75 7.68 1.27
C ARG A 57 18.98 8.42 1.76
N ALA A 58 19.00 9.75 1.66
CA ALA A 58 20.09 10.55 2.23
C ALA A 58 20.07 10.53 3.76
N SER A 59 18.88 10.46 4.35
CA SER A 59 18.67 10.56 5.80
C SER A 59 18.72 9.21 6.51
N VAL A 60 18.31 8.14 5.84
CA VAL A 60 18.26 6.78 6.36
C VAL A 60 19.39 5.95 5.73
N ARG A 61 20.37 5.59 6.55
CA ARG A 61 21.40 4.61 6.18
C ARG A 61 20.96 3.25 6.69
N LEU A 62 20.87 2.30 5.76
CA LEU A 62 20.78 0.89 6.11
C LEU A 62 22.22 0.40 6.25
N ASP A 63 22.68 0.24 7.48
CA ASP A 63 23.90 -0.50 7.75
C ASP A 63 23.53 -1.95 8.10
N GLY A 64 24.49 -2.88 8.00
CA GLY A 64 24.26 -4.29 8.31
C GLY A 64 23.84 -4.57 9.77
N ARG A 65 23.72 -3.54 10.62
CA ARG A 65 23.29 -3.62 12.01
C ARG A 65 21.95 -2.93 12.28
N GLY A 66 21.36 -2.23 11.31
CA GLY A 66 20.04 -1.61 11.46
C GLY A 66 19.84 -0.34 10.64
N VAL A 67 18.76 0.37 10.96
CA VAL A 67 18.45 1.69 10.41
C VAL A 67 19.20 2.73 11.24
N THR A 68 20.23 3.35 10.68
CA THR A 68 20.90 4.49 11.30
C THR A 68 20.52 5.78 10.58
N PHE A 69 19.97 6.74 11.32
CA PHE A 69 19.75 8.08 10.79
C PHE A 69 21.10 8.77 10.65
N ALA A 70 21.36 9.39 9.50
CA ALA A 70 22.59 10.13 9.27
C ALA A 70 22.71 11.24 10.32
N LYS A 71 23.68 11.12 11.25
CA LYS A 71 24.00 12.18 12.21
C LYS A 71 24.62 13.35 11.44
N ASN A 72 23.79 14.31 11.05
CA ASN A 72 24.03 15.73 10.75
C ASN A 72 25.33 16.18 10.07
N ASN A 73 26.12 15.32 9.45
CA ASN A 73 27.33 15.74 8.76
C ASN A 73 27.17 15.43 7.26
N THR A 74 26.84 16.50 6.54
CA THR A 74 27.00 16.72 5.08
C THR A 74 25.77 16.52 4.18
N THR A 75 24.59 16.14 4.70
CA THR A 75 23.33 16.26 3.94
C THR A 75 22.25 16.82 4.86
N ASN A 76 21.91 18.10 4.70
CA ASN A 76 21.01 18.88 5.55
C ASN A 76 19.54 18.41 5.51
N ALA A 77 19.23 17.17 5.17
CA ALA A 77 17.86 16.68 5.23
C ALA A 77 17.49 16.44 6.70
N SER A 78 16.86 17.42 7.33
CA SER A 78 16.35 17.25 8.69
C SER A 78 15.20 16.23 8.70
N ILE A 79 14.99 15.54 9.83
CA ILE A 79 13.82 14.65 10.02
C ILE A 79 12.51 15.40 9.69
N ALA A 80 12.45 16.71 9.99
CA ALA A 80 11.32 17.57 9.65
C ALA A 80 11.08 17.67 8.13
N GLU A 81 12.12 17.74 7.30
CA GLU A 81 11.98 17.75 5.84
C GLU A 81 11.45 16.43 5.29
N ILE A 82 11.84 15.30 5.88
CA ILE A 82 11.29 13.98 5.50
C ILE A 82 9.79 13.95 5.82
N TYR A 83 9.40 14.42 7.01
CA TYR A 83 7.99 14.49 7.38
C TYR A 83 7.21 15.39 6.44
N GLN A 84 7.72 16.59 6.14
CA GLN A 84 7.06 17.51 5.22
C GLN A 84 6.91 16.91 3.82
N THR A 85 7.97 16.36 3.24
CA THR A 85 7.90 15.73 1.91
C THR A 85 7.03 14.48 1.89
N THR A 86 6.88 13.78 3.01
CA THR A 86 5.91 12.69 3.14
C THR A 86 4.46 13.21 3.11
N GLN A 87 4.19 14.36 3.74
CA GLN A 87 2.88 15.02 3.65
C GLN A 87 2.61 15.50 2.22
N ASP A 88 3.61 16.10 1.57
CA ASP A 88 3.49 16.58 0.19
C ASP A 88 3.20 15.42 -0.78
N LEU A 89 3.90 14.29 -0.62
CA LEU A 89 3.64 13.07 -1.41
C LEU A 89 2.23 12.51 -1.14
N THR A 90 1.78 12.52 0.11
CA THR A 90 0.43 12.09 0.48
C THR A 90 -0.63 12.98 -0.15
N ALA A 91 -0.43 14.31 -0.12
CA ALA A 91 -1.32 15.27 -0.75
C ALA A 91 -1.34 15.09 -2.28
N ALA A 92 -0.17 14.92 -2.91
CA ALA A 92 -0.05 14.69 -4.34
C ALA A 92 -0.78 13.42 -4.79
N LEU A 93 -0.61 12.30 -4.07
CA LEU A 93 -1.31 11.05 -4.35
C LEU A 93 -2.83 11.25 -4.30
N ASN A 94 -3.32 11.90 -3.25
CA ASN A 94 -4.75 12.13 -3.08
C ASN A 94 -5.31 13.10 -4.11
N ASN A 95 -4.57 14.15 -4.45
CA ASN A 95 -4.94 15.08 -5.52
C ASN A 95 -5.06 14.36 -6.86
N TRP A 96 -4.12 13.47 -7.18
CA TRP A 96 -4.18 12.67 -8.40
C TRP A 96 -5.42 11.76 -8.44
N LEU A 97 -5.70 11.04 -7.35
CA LEU A 97 -6.86 10.14 -7.25
C LEU A 97 -8.21 10.89 -7.16
N ASN A 98 -8.20 12.16 -6.73
CA ASN A 98 -9.42 12.98 -6.59
C ASN A 98 -9.72 13.86 -7.82
N ARG A 99 -9.07 13.60 -8.96
CA ARG A 99 -9.30 14.32 -10.21
C ARG A 99 -10.16 13.53 -11.19
N GLY A 100 -11.03 14.25 -11.89
CA GLY A 100 -11.74 13.74 -13.06
C GLY A 100 -12.64 12.56 -12.77
N ASP A 101 -12.69 11.65 -13.75
CA ASP A 101 -13.68 10.58 -13.83
C ASP A 101 -13.52 9.52 -12.72
N PHE A 102 -12.29 9.25 -12.30
CA PHE A 102 -12.03 8.28 -11.25
C PHE A 102 -12.67 8.68 -9.92
N TYR A 103 -12.62 9.96 -9.55
CA TYR A 103 -13.25 10.42 -8.31
C TYR A 103 -14.78 10.30 -8.38
N THR A 104 -15.39 10.91 -9.40
CA THR A 104 -16.84 11.07 -9.49
C THR A 104 -17.57 9.76 -9.78
N LYS A 105 -16.97 8.83 -10.55
CA LYS A 105 -17.60 7.53 -10.84
C LYS A 105 -17.24 6.45 -9.85
N ILE A 106 -15.97 6.37 -9.45
CA ILE A 106 -15.48 5.24 -8.67
C ILE A 106 -15.53 5.55 -7.18
N GLN A 107 -14.85 6.62 -6.74
CA GLN A 107 -14.74 6.89 -5.30
C GLN A 107 -16.10 7.21 -4.67
N ASP A 108 -16.92 8.03 -5.32
CA ASP A 108 -18.23 8.38 -4.78
C ASP A 108 -19.17 7.17 -4.69
N ARG A 109 -19.11 6.28 -5.67
CA ARG A 109 -19.87 5.02 -5.64
C ARG A 109 -19.38 4.07 -4.56
N LEU A 110 -18.06 3.90 -4.42
CA LEU A 110 -17.49 3.11 -3.33
C LEU A 110 -17.92 3.64 -1.96
N ARG A 111 -17.99 4.96 -1.78
CA ARG A 111 -18.45 5.58 -0.52
C ARG A 111 -19.92 5.31 -0.21
N GLN A 112 -20.76 5.19 -1.24
CA GLN A 112 -22.19 4.89 -1.08
C GLN A 112 -22.43 3.41 -0.75
N ASP A 113 -21.63 2.52 -1.35
CA ASP A 113 -21.84 1.07 -1.25
C ASP A 113 -21.15 0.42 -0.03
N LEU A 114 -20.22 1.12 0.62
CA LEU A 114 -19.37 0.57 1.69
C LEU A 114 -19.55 1.33 3.01
N ASN A 115 -19.59 0.57 4.10
CA ASN A 115 -19.62 1.10 5.46
C ASN A 115 -18.20 1.25 6.02
N ALA A 116 -18.00 2.20 6.92
CA ALA A 116 -16.69 2.48 7.51
C ALA A 116 -16.03 1.24 8.17
N ASP A 117 -16.83 0.34 8.75
CA ASP A 117 -16.38 -0.87 9.43
C ASP A 117 -16.15 -2.08 8.49
N ASP A 118 -16.48 -1.95 7.20
CA ASP A 118 -16.31 -3.04 6.24
C ASP A 118 -14.83 -3.45 6.15
N ARG A 119 -14.59 -4.77 6.14
CA ARG A 119 -13.24 -5.32 5.96
C ARG A 119 -12.96 -5.37 4.45
N ILE A 120 -12.03 -4.56 3.99
CA ILE A 120 -11.80 -4.33 2.56
C ILE A 120 -10.44 -4.89 2.15
N SER A 121 -10.40 -5.60 1.04
CA SER A 121 -9.18 -5.99 0.34
C SER A 121 -9.08 -5.19 -0.94
N LEU A 122 -8.16 -4.24 -0.96
CA LEU A 122 -7.88 -3.40 -2.11
C LEU A 122 -6.76 -4.02 -2.93
N SER A 123 -7.00 -4.34 -4.19
CA SER A 123 -6.00 -4.88 -5.11
C SER A 123 -5.64 -3.83 -6.16
N ILE A 124 -4.40 -3.37 -6.14
CA ILE A 124 -3.85 -2.48 -7.16
C ILE A 124 -3.15 -3.34 -8.22
N ILE A 125 -3.77 -3.43 -9.38
CA ILE A 125 -3.31 -4.26 -10.48
C ILE A 125 -2.73 -3.36 -11.56
N THR A 126 -1.42 -3.47 -11.79
CA THR A 126 -0.70 -2.66 -12.77
C THR A 126 0.59 -3.33 -13.18
N ASP A 127 1.02 -3.09 -14.42
CA ASP A 127 2.31 -3.56 -14.92
C ASP A 127 3.45 -2.56 -14.65
N ASP A 128 3.12 -1.35 -14.20
CA ASP A 128 4.09 -0.32 -13.81
C ASP A 128 4.55 -0.51 -12.35
N ASP A 129 5.82 -0.89 -12.16
CA ASP A 129 6.43 -1.09 -10.85
C ASP A 129 6.51 0.20 -10.02
N PHE A 130 6.55 1.36 -10.67
CA PHE A 130 6.59 2.64 -9.95
C PHE A 130 5.32 2.84 -9.13
N LEU A 131 4.17 2.49 -9.69
CA LEU A 131 2.87 2.72 -9.03
C LEU A 131 2.72 1.91 -7.75
N TRP A 132 3.36 0.75 -7.63
CA TRP A 132 3.37 -0.02 -6.38
C TRP A 132 4.14 0.67 -5.25
N GLN A 133 5.05 1.59 -5.59
CA GLN A 133 5.85 2.32 -4.60
C GLN A 133 5.11 3.52 -4.01
N LEU A 134 3.98 3.92 -4.59
CA LEU A 134 3.15 5.00 -4.06
C LEU A 134 2.56 4.60 -2.69
N PRO A 135 2.35 5.55 -1.77
CA PRO A 135 1.85 5.25 -0.44
C PRO A 135 0.33 5.01 -0.44
N TRP A 136 -0.14 3.92 -1.05
CA TRP A 136 -1.58 3.61 -1.17
C TRP A 136 -2.32 3.51 0.17
N HIS A 137 -1.66 3.10 1.24
CA HIS A 137 -2.20 3.15 2.61
C HIS A 137 -2.55 4.57 3.09
N ARG A 138 -1.99 5.61 2.45
CA ARG A 138 -2.29 7.03 2.71
C ARG A 138 -3.33 7.61 1.75
N TRP A 139 -3.90 6.82 0.86
CA TRP A 139 -5.06 7.24 0.11
C TRP A 139 -6.23 7.52 1.07
N ASN A 140 -6.91 8.64 0.89
CA ASN A 140 -8.05 9.10 1.70
C ASN A 140 -9.16 8.05 1.83
N PHE A 141 -9.30 7.18 0.82
CA PHE A 141 -10.19 6.03 0.93
C PHE A 141 -9.69 5.06 2.02
N CYS A 142 -8.45 4.59 1.94
CA CYS A 142 -7.88 3.65 2.91
C CYS A 142 -7.82 4.23 4.33
N THR A 143 -7.67 5.55 4.49
CA THR A 143 -7.71 6.18 5.81
C THR A 143 -9.13 6.28 6.37
N ALA A 144 -10.16 6.42 5.53
CA ALA A 144 -11.56 6.41 5.94
C ALA A 144 -12.09 5.01 6.29
N TYR A 145 -11.57 3.97 5.63
CA TYR A 145 -11.91 2.57 5.88
C TYR A 145 -10.77 1.86 6.61
N THR A 146 -10.77 1.93 7.94
CA THR A 146 -9.65 1.49 8.80
C THR A 146 -9.32 0.00 8.71
N HIS A 147 -10.24 -0.81 8.18
CA HIS A 147 -10.04 -2.24 7.91
C HIS A 147 -9.72 -2.54 6.44
N CYS A 148 -9.25 -1.55 5.68
CA CYS A 148 -8.75 -1.71 4.33
C CYS A 148 -7.32 -2.25 4.35
N VAL A 149 -7.05 -3.24 3.50
CA VAL A 149 -5.71 -3.81 3.29
C VAL A 149 -5.40 -3.78 1.80
N GLU A 150 -4.33 -3.07 1.44
CA GLU A 150 -3.82 -3.04 0.07
C GLU A 150 -3.01 -4.30 -0.30
N SER A 151 -3.09 -4.66 -1.58
CA SER A 151 -2.35 -5.74 -2.21
C SER A 151 -2.01 -5.34 -3.65
N PHE A 152 -0.94 -5.93 -4.18
CA PHE A 152 -0.39 -5.54 -5.47
C PHE A 152 -0.24 -6.75 -6.38
N SER A 153 -0.57 -6.60 -7.66
CA SER A 153 -0.45 -7.68 -8.64
C SER A 153 -0.13 -7.14 -10.03
N LYS A 154 0.59 -7.94 -10.82
CA LYS A 154 0.73 -7.69 -12.27
C LYS A 154 -0.55 -8.08 -12.99
N SER A 155 -0.79 -7.51 -14.17
CA SER A 155 -2.01 -7.76 -14.95
C SER A 155 -2.07 -9.20 -15.48
N TYR A 156 -0.92 -9.82 -15.72
CA TYR A 156 -0.80 -11.18 -16.24
C TYR A 156 -0.93 -12.27 -15.16
N VAL A 157 -0.86 -11.91 -13.88
CA VAL A 157 -0.98 -12.88 -12.79
C VAL A 157 -2.43 -13.35 -12.71
N ARG A 158 -2.65 -14.62 -13.06
CA ARG A 158 -3.95 -15.27 -12.86
C ARG A 158 -4.02 -15.76 -11.43
N SER A 159 -5.07 -15.35 -10.72
CA SER A 159 -5.35 -15.91 -9.40
C SER A 159 -5.59 -17.41 -9.55
N ASN A 160 -4.65 -18.22 -9.05
CA ASN A 160 -4.88 -19.63 -8.93
C ASN A 160 -5.94 -19.78 -7.84
N ARG A 161 -7.19 -20.04 -8.22
CA ARG A 161 -8.32 -20.27 -7.28
C ARG A 161 -8.16 -21.59 -6.52
N GLN A 162 -6.94 -22.04 -6.27
CA GLN A 162 -6.70 -23.05 -5.26
C GLN A 162 -7.14 -22.43 -3.94
N ARG A 163 -8.36 -22.77 -3.53
CA ARG A 163 -8.82 -22.59 -2.17
C ARG A 163 -7.79 -23.32 -1.31
N LEU A 164 -6.88 -22.57 -0.71
CA LEU A 164 -6.08 -23.07 0.40
C LEU A 164 -7.09 -23.69 1.36
N ARG A 165 -6.99 -25.01 1.57
CA ARG A 165 -7.88 -25.67 2.53
C ARG A 165 -7.59 -25.02 3.87
N ALA A 166 -8.56 -24.29 4.39
CA ALA A 166 -8.47 -23.70 5.71
C ALA A 166 -8.32 -24.85 6.72
N ASN A 167 -7.10 -25.12 7.15
CA ASN A 167 -6.78 -26.12 8.17
C ASN A 167 -7.11 -25.63 9.59
N GLY A 168 -7.87 -24.52 9.69
CA GLY A 168 -8.21 -23.85 10.92
C GLY A 168 -7.04 -23.13 11.59
N ARG A 169 -5.90 -22.98 10.91
CA ARG A 169 -4.70 -22.28 11.39
C ARG A 169 -4.29 -21.15 10.43
N VAL A 170 -3.66 -20.12 10.97
CA VAL A 170 -3.05 -19.01 10.23
C VAL A 170 -1.54 -19.19 10.31
N ASP A 171 -0.90 -19.25 9.14
CA ASP A 171 0.56 -19.29 9.04
C ASP A 171 1.10 -17.87 8.98
N ILE A 172 1.92 -17.50 9.96
CA ILE A 172 2.51 -16.16 10.09
C ILE A 172 4.01 -16.28 9.86
N LEU A 173 4.52 -15.61 8.82
CA LEU A 173 5.95 -15.38 8.65
C LEU A 173 6.31 -14.06 9.34
N ALA A 174 7.08 -14.15 10.43
CA ALA A 174 7.49 -12.96 11.18
C ALA A 174 8.94 -12.62 10.83
N ILE A 175 9.14 -11.50 10.12
CA ILE A 175 10.45 -10.97 9.74
C ILE A 175 10.78 -9.83 10.70
N TRP A 176 11.87 -9.99 11.45
CA TRP A 176 12.27 -9.03 12.48
C TRP A 176 13.57 -8.33 12.11
N GLY A 177 13.65 -7.04 12.40
CA GLY A 177 14.91 -6.31 12.42
C GLY A 177 15.79 -6.78 13.59
N ASN A 178 17.11 -6.74 13.42
CA ASN A 178 18.06 -7.06 14.48
C ASN A 178 18.43 -5.79 15.26
N ALA A 179 17.50 -5.25 16.04
CA ALA A 179 17.75 -4.10 16.91
C ALA A 179 17.41 -4.44 18.38
N PRO A 180 18.36 -4.24 19.32
CA PRO A 180 18.15 -4.57 20.74
C PRO A 180 16.95 -3.88 21.38
N GLU A 181 16.62 -2.67 20.90
CA GLU A 181 15.49 -1.87 21.38
C GLU A 181 14.08 -2.38 20.98
N LEU A 182 13.97 -3.33 20.04
CA LEU A 182 12.67 -3.69 19.45
C LEU A 182 11.75 -4.56 20.34
N GLY A 183 12.12 -4.91 21.58
CA GLY A 183 11.19 -5.59 22.49
C GLY A 183 10.59 -6.90 21.97
N LEU A 184 11.32 -7.62 21.09
CA LEU A 184 10.81 -8.73 20.26
C LEU A 184 10.04 -9.82 21.01
N ALA A 185 10.34 -10.05 22.28
CA ALA A 185 9.65 -11.04 23.11
C ALA A 185 8.16 -10.71 23.30
N GLN A 186 7.82 -9.43 23.45
CA GLN A 186 6.44 -8.99 23.68
C GLN A 186 5.61 -9.11 22.39
N ASP A 187 6.21 -8.74 21.26
CA ASP A 187 5.57 -8.87 19.95
C ASP A 187 5.38 -10.35 19.57
N LEU A 188 6.37 -11.21 19.84
CA LEU A 188 6.25 -12.66 19.66
C LEU A 188 5.11 -13.23 20.50
N ALA A 189 4.99 -12.81 21.76
CA ALA A 189 3.90 -13.24 22.64
C ALA A 189 2.53 -12.83 22.10
N ALA A 190 2.40 -11.61 21.55
CA ALA A 190 1.15 -11.15 20.94
C ALA A 190 0.74 -11.98 19.71
N LEU A 191 1.72 -12.47 18.95
CA LEU A 191 1.51 -13.33 17.78
C LEU A 191 1.18 -14.79 18.14
N GLN A 192 1.47 -15.23 19.36
CA GLN A 192 1.14 -16.58 19.84
C GLN A 192 -0.36 -16.69 20.19
N GLN A 193 -1.18 -16.86 19.16
CA GLN A 193 -2.62 -17.10 19.29
C GLN A 193 -2.94 -18.61 19.14
N PRO A 194 -4.04 -19.13 19.72
CA PRO A 194 -4.38 -20.56 19.70
C PRO A 194 -4.44 -21.22 18.31
N ARG A 195 -4.58 -20.41 17.26
CA ARG A 195 -4.64 -20.84 15.86
C ARG A 195 -3.52 -20.28 14.98
N ALA A 196 -2.53 -19.61 15.56
CA ALA A 196 -1.41 -19.05 14.81
C ALA A 196 -0.20 -19.99 14.85
N ARG A 197 0.39 -20.25 13.68
CA ARG A 197 1.72 -20.87 13.56
C ARG A 197 2.69 -19.81 13.10
N VAL A 198 3.53 -19.33 14.02
CA VAL A 198 4.53 -18.29 13.75
C VAL A 198 5.85 -18.94 13.34
N THR A 199 6.35 -18.59 12.16
CA THR A 199 7.69 -18.96 11.69
C THR A 199 8.57 -17.72 11.75
N PRO A 200 9.54 -17.63 12.68
CA PRO A 200 10.47 -16.51 12.72
C PRO A 200 11.49 -16.63 11.57
N CYS A 201 11.67 -15.56 10.81
CA CYS A 201 12.76 -15.43 9.85
C CYS A 201 13.90 -14.66 10.52
N HIS A 202 15.00 -15.34 10.81
CA HIS A 202 16.22 -14.70 11.26
C HIS A 202 17.11 -14.41 10.04
N PRO A 203 17.62 -13.19 9.86
CA PRO A 203 18.59 -12.92 8.81
C PRO A 203 19.81 -13.83 9.02
N ASN A 204 20.17 -14.61 8.01
CA ASN A 204 21.38 -15.43 8.03
C ASN A 204 22.58 -14.51 8.29
N ARG A 205 23.27 -14.70 9.41
CA ARG A 205 24.59 -14.12 9.65
C ARG A 205 25.56 -14.79 8.67
N HIS A 206 25.92 -14.09 7.61
CA HIS A 206 27.13 -14.35 6.84
C HIS A 206 28.22 -13.37 7.27
#